data_AF-A0A7S4NPU3-F1
#
_entry.id   AF-A0A7S4NPU3-F1
#
_cell.length_a   1.000
_cell.length_b   1.000
_cell.length_c   1.000
_cell.angle_alpha   90.00
_cell.angle_beta   90.00
_cell.angle_gamma   90.00
#
_symmetry.space_group_name_H-M   'P 1'
#
loop_
_entity.id
_entity.type
_entity.pdbx_description
1 polymer ?
#
loop_
_entity_poly.entity_id
_entity_poly.type
_entity_poly.pdbx_seq_one_letter_code
_entity_poly.pdbx_strand_id
1 'polypeptide(L)'
;RVELFRARNSLSEIPEGCSSIGIAEQKTPSGDYSVVGHNEDGDPSLKNKCCLVHYKPESKSNTRKGFVAFVYPLMLPGHAFAVNEDFLVNTVNNIRIFFTKEGKEREG
;
A
#
# COMPACT_ATOMS: atom_id res chain seq x y z
N ARG A 1 9.61 -6.29 12.00
CA ARG A 1 8.79 -5.07 12.16
C ARG A 1 8.66 -4.43 10.79
N VAL A 2 7.45 -4.12 10.33
CA VAL A 2 7.24 -3.29 9.13
C VAL A 2 6.80 -1.92 9.62
N GLU A 3 7.49 -0.89 9.17
CA GLU A 3 7.06 0.49 9.36
C GLU A 3 6.61 1.07 8.03
N LEU A 4 5.40 1.63 8.04
CA LEU A 4 4.80 2.23 6.86
C LEU A 4 4.78 3.74 7.03
N PHE A 5 5.57 4.41 6.19
CA PHE A 5 5.68 5.87 6.19
C PHE A 5 4.93 6.45 5.01
N ARG A 6 4.18 7.51 5.31
CA ARG A 6 3.52 8.37 4.33
C ARG A 6 4.35 9.63 4.14
N ALA A 7 4.94 9.79 2.96
CA ALA A 7 5.26 11.12 2.45
C ALA A 7 4.04 11.61 1.62
N ARG A 8 3.91 12.92 1.39
CA ARG A 8 3.00 13.47 0.35
C ARG A 8 3.64 14.71 -0.26
N ASN A 9 3.59 14.82 -1.58
CA ASN A 9 3.79 16.10 -2.28
C ASN A 9 2.45 16.58 -2.86
N SER A 10 2.23 17.90 -2.86
CA SER A 10 1.05 18.56 -3.45
C SER A 10 1.48 19.18 -4.76
N LEU A 11 1.13 18.58 -5.89
CA LEU A 11 1.46 19.13 -7.21
C LEU A 11 0.16 19.24 -8.01
N SER A 12 -0.24 20.48 -8.31
CA SER A 12 -1.49 20.83 -8.98
C SER A 12 -1.51 20.52 -10.48
N GLU A 13 -0.35 20.18 -11.06
CA GLU A 13 -0.17 20.03 -12.52
C GLU A 13 0.40 18.67 -12.94
N ILE A 14 0.73 17.79 -11.99
CA ILE A 14 1.31 16.47 -12.29
C ILE A 14 0.20 15.42 -12.21
N PRO A 15 0.12 14.49 -13.18
CA PRO A 15 -0.79 13.36 -13.06
C PRO A 15 -0.49 12.55 -11.80
N GLU A 16 -1.50 11.93 -11.21
CA GLU A 16 -1.36 11.10 -10.01
C GLU A 16 -0.11 10.21 -10.06
N GLY A 17 0.66 10.25 -8.98
CA GLY A 17 1.98 9.67 -8.89
C GLY A 17 2.17 8.98 -7.56
N CYS A 18 3.14 8.07 -7.52
CA CYS A 18 3.38 7.26 -6.34
C CYS A 18 4.83 6.78 -6.35
N SER A 19 5.44 6.70 -5.17
CA SER A 19 6.78 6.17 -4.99
C SER A 19 6.80 5.18 -3.85
N SER A 20 7.39 4.02 -4.08
CA SER A 20 7.51 2.96 -3.07
C SER A 20 8.98 2.60 -2.89
N ILE A 21 9.40 2.41 -1.64
CA ILE A 21 10.75 1.95 -1.28
C ILE A 21 10.64 0.72 -0.39
N GLY A 22 11.42 -0.30 -0.68
CA GLY A 22 11.57 -1.50 0.13
C GLY A 22 13.02 -1.67 0.54
N ILE A 23 13.28 -1.82 1.84
CA ILE A 23 14.60 -2.12 2.38
C ILE A 23 14.48 -3.43 3.16
N ALA A 24 15.13 -4.48 2.66
CA ALA A 24 15.09 -5.80 3.26
C ALA A 24 16.18 -5.97 4.34
N GLU A 25 15.89 -6.86 5.30
CA GLU A 25 16.87 -7.49 6.20
C GLU A 25 17.82 -6.52 6.91
N GLN A 26 17.27 -5.42 7.41
CA GLN A 26 17.99 -4.48 8.25
C GLN A 26 18.34 -5.14 9.58
N LYS A 27 19.64 -5.34 9.83
CA LYS A 27 20.15 -5.93 11.07
C LYS A 27 20.17 -4.89 12.18
N THR A 28 19.59 -5.22 13.32
CA THR A 28 19.69 -4.40 14.54
C THR A 28 20.02 -5.28 15.75
N PRO A 29 20.56 -4.70 16.83
CA PRO A 29 20.70 -5.42 18.10
C PRO A 29 19.37 -6.01 18.62
N SER A 30 18.23 -5.45 18.23
CA SER A 30 16.87 -5.91 18.57
C SER A 30 16.27 -6.94 17.60
N GLY A 31 17.04 -7.40 16.61
CA GLY A 31 16.60 -8.35 15.58
C GLY A 31 16.44 -7.73 14.19
N ASP A 32 16.22 -8.59 13.20
CA ASP A 32 16.14 -8.20 11.80
C ASP A 32 14.75 -7.66 11.44
N TYR A 33 14.69 -6.68 10.55
CA TYR A 33 13.43 -6.09 10.10
C TYR A 33 13.51 -5.57 8.65
N SER A 34 12.34 -5.40 8.02
CA SER A 34 12.23 -4.83 6.68
C SER A 34 11.39 -3.56 6.75
N VAL A 35 11.76 -2.56 5.96
CA VAL A 35 11.04 -1.28 5.88
C VAL A 35 10.37 -1.19 4.52
N VAL A 36 9.11 -0.78 4.50
CA VAL A 36 8.38 -0.48 3.26
C VAL A 36 7.76 0.91 3.39
N GLY A 37 8.23 1.86 2.59
CA GLY A 37 7.70 3.22 2.54
C GLY A 37 6.87 3.43 1.27
N HIS A 38 5.80 4.22 1.38
CA HIS A 38 4.97 4.57 0.23
C HIS A 38 4.52 6.03 0.30
N ASN A 39 4.84 6.77 -0.75
CA ASN A 39 4.38 8.12 -1.01
C ASN A 39 3.26 8.07 -2.04
N GLU A 40 2.12 8.69 -1.72
CA GLU A 40 0.99 8.80 -2.64
C GLU A 40 0.75 10.28 -2.96
N ASP A 41 0.96 10.63 -4.23
CA ASP A 41 0.77 11.97 -4.79
C ASP A 41 -0.58 12.00 -5.51
N GLY A 42 -1.49 12.85 -5.04
CA GLY A 42 -2.85 12.93 -5.57
C GLY A 42 -3.48 14.28 -5.32
N ASP A 43 -4.74 14.42 -5.73
CA ASP A 43 -5.49 15.68 -5.66
C ASP A 43 -5.45 16.27 -4.22
N PRO A 44 -4.94 17.52 -4.05
CA PRO A 44 -4.96 18.22 -2.77
C PRO A 44 -6.36 18.31 -2.12
N SER A 45 -7.43 18.33 -2.92
CA SER A 45 -8.83 18.36 -2.44
C SER A 45 -9.22 17.12 -1.62
N LEU A 46 -8.50 16.01 -1.81
CA LEU A 46 -8.72 14.75 -1.10
C LEU A 46 -7.90 14.66 0.19
N LYS A 47 -7.00 15.62 0.46
CA LYS A 47 -6.01 15.52 1.53
C LYS A 47 -6.60 15.09 2.88
N ASN A 48 -7.67 15.75 3.29
CA ASN A 48 -8.34 15.57 4.57
C ASN A 48 -9.56 14.63 4.49
N LYS A 49 -9.74 13.95 3.36
CA LYS A 49 -10.85 13.02 3.10
C LYS A 49 -10.39 11.56 3.06
N CYS A 50 -9.08 11.32 3.08
CA CYS A 50 -8.52 9.97 3.20
C CYS A 50 -8.59 9.47 4.65
N CYS A 51 -8.65 8.16 4.84
CA CYS A 51 -8.54 7.54 6.15
C CYS A 51 -7.71 6.26 6.13
N LEU A 52 -7.41 5.75 7.33
CA LEU A 52 -6.95 4.39 7.54
C LEU A 52 -8.12 3.57 8.07
N VAL A 53 -8.40 2.44 7.42
CA VAL A 53 -9.37 1.46 7.88
C VAL A 53 -8.64 0.35 8.61
N HIS A 54 -9.12 0.02 9.81
CA HIS A 54 -8.72 -1.14 10.56
C HIS A 54 -9.81 -2.21 10.42
N TYR A 55 -9.58 -3.20 9.57
CA TYR A 55 -10.51 -4.29 9.36
C TYR A 55 -10.19 -5.46 10.28
N LYS A 56 -11.22 -5.98 10.96
CA LYS A 56 -11.15 -7.19 11.78
C LYS A 56 -12.23 -8.16 11.30
N PRO A 57 -11.88 -9.36 10.79
CA PRO A 57 -12.86 -10.34 10.39
C PRO A 57 -13.64 -10.86 11.61
N GLU A 58 -14.96 -11.01 11.47
CA GLU A 58 -15.83 -11.51 12.54
C GLU A 58 -15.55 -12.97 12.92
N SER A 59 -15.24 -13.80 11.92
CA SER A 59 -14.87 -15.20 12.12
C SER A 59 -13.35 -15.35 12.23
N LYS A 60 -12.90 -15.88 13.37
CA LYS A 60 -11.49 -16.20 13.65
C LYS A 60 -11.04 -17.51 12.97
N SER A 61 -11.30 -17.63 11.67
CA SER A 61 -10.65 -18.65 10.86
C SER A 61 -9.17 -18.30 10.71
N ASN A 62 -8.30 -19.30 10.78
CA ASN A 62 -6.87 -19.19 10.45
C ASN A 62 -6.60 -18.72 9.01
N THR A 63 -7.61 -18.75 8.12
CA THR A 63 -7.54 -18.22 6.75
C THR A 63 -7.96 -16.76 6.61
N ARG A 64 -8.56 -16.15 7.64
CA ARG A 64 -9.02 -14.75 7.60
C ARG A 64 -8.18 -13.90 8.54
N LYS A 65 -7.49 -12.92 7.99
CA LYS A 65 -6.60 -12.02 8.73
C LYS A 65 -7.15 -10.61 8.73
N GLY A 66 -7.03 -9.93 9.86
CA GLY A 66 -7.24 -8.49 9.93
C GLY A 66 -6.18 -7.75 9.12
N PHE A 67 -6.48 -6.50 8.76
CA PHE A 67 -5.53 -5.62 8.09
C PHE A 67 -5.81 -4.15 8.38
N VAL A 68 -4.78 -3.33 8.18
CA VAL A 68 -4.88 -1.87 8.15
C VAL A 68 -4.61 -1.42 6.72
N ALA A 69 -5.45 -0.56 6.18
CA ALA A 69 -5.33 -0.09 4.81
C ALA A 69 -5.68 1.38 4.63
N PHE A 70 -5.04 2.01 3.65
CA PHE A 70 -5.38 3.35 3.21
C PHE A 70 -6.59 3.37 2.28
N VAL A 71 -7.40 4.41 2.42
CA VAL A 71 -8.64 4.63 1.67
C VAL A 71 -8.72 6.07 1.17
N TYR A 72 -8.86 6.24 -0.14
CA TYR A 72 -9.43 7.43 -0.76
C TYR A 72 -10.95 7.33 -0.69
N PRO A 73 -11.68 8.46 -0.59
CA PRO A 73 -13.13 8.45 -0.68
C PRO A 73 -13.63 7.64 -1.87
N LEU A 74 -14.63 6.79 -1.64
CA LEU A 74 -15.28 5.95 -2.66
C LEU A 74 -14.39 4.85 -3.27
N MET A 75 -13.17 4.65 -2.78
CA MET A 75 -12.28 3.57 -3.20
C MET A 75 -12.27 2.43 -2.19
N LEU A 76 -11.96 1.21 -2.64
CA LEU A 76 -11.82 0.06 -1.76
C LEU A 76 -10.59 0.20 -0.85
N PRO A 77 -10.64 -0.31 0.40
CA PRO A 77 -9.46 -0.38 1.26
C PRO A 77 -8.32 -1.18 0.64
N GLY A 78 -7.13 -0.57 0.64
CA GLY A 78 -5.91 -1.20 0.16
C GLY A 78 -5.56 -0.88 -1.30
N HIS A 79 -6.34 -0.02 -1.96
CA HIS A 79 -6.07 0.41 -3.34
C HIS A 79 -4.72 1.14 -3.50
N ALA A 80 -4.18 1.78 -2.45
CA ALA A 80 -2.84 2.37 -2.46
C ALA A 80 -1.86 1.55 -1.61
N PHE A 81 -2.18 1.30 -0.34
CA PHE A 81 -1.35 0.45 0.51
C PHE A 81 -2.15 -0.24 1.62
N ALA A 82 -1.64 -1.38 2.07
CA ALA A 82 -2.18 -2.13 3.20
C ALA A 82 -1.10 -2.98 3.89
N VAL A 83 -1.36 -3.33 5.15
CA VAL A 83 -0.60 -4.32 5.91
C VAL A 83 -1.55 -5.24 6.67
N ASN A 84 -1.33 -6.56 6.63
CA ASN A 84 -2.13 -7.52 7.38
C ASN A 84 -1.47 -7.95 8.70
N GLU A 85 -2.18 -8.75 9.50
CA GLU A 85 -1.69 -9.27 10.79
C GLU A 85 -0.48 -10.21 10.69
N ASP A 86 -0.22 -10.78 9.52
CA ASP A 86 0.96 -11.59 9.24
C ASP A 86 2.14 -10.75 8.70
N PHE A 87 2.03 -9.41 8.78
CA PHE A 87 3.02 -8.44 8.31
C PHE A 87 3.29 -8.47 6.79
N LEU A 88 2.36 -9.00 6.00
CA LEU A 88 2.38 -8.85 4.55
C LEU A 88 2.01 -7.41 4.19
N VAL A 89 2.88 -6.75 3.44
CA VAL A 89 2.70 -5.36 2.99
C VAL A 89 2.39 -5.35 1.51
N ASN A 90 1.39 -4.58 1.13
CA ASN A 90 1.08 -4.25 -0.25
C ASN A 90 1.22 -2.75 -0.46
N THR A 91 1.87 -2.36 -1.56
CA THR A 91 1.91 -1.00 -2.09
C THR A 91 1.58 -1.06 -3.57
N VAL A 92 0.66 -0.23 -4.02
CA VAL A 92 0.21 -0.18 -5.40
C VAL A 92 0.75 1.10 -6.02
N ASN A 93 1.42 0.96 -7.16
CA ASN A 93 1.88 2.10 -7.92
C ASN A 93 1.11 2.20 -9.24
N ASN A 94 0.69 3.40 -9.60
CA ASN A 94 0.10 3.67 -10.91
C ASN A 94 1.21 3.64 -11.98
N ILE A 95 1.14 2.65 -12.88
CA ILE A 95 2.12 2.48 -13.97
C ILE A 95 1.43 2.75 -15.29
N ARG A 96 2.03 3.60 -16.12
CA ARG A 96 1.57 3.88 -17.49
C ARG A 96 2.36 3.03 -18.48
N ILE A 97 1.67 2.12 -19.13
CA ILE A 97 2.26 1.23 -20.12
C ILE A 97 1.82 1.71 -21.51
N PHE A 98 2.77 1.95 -22.41
CA PHE A 98 2.48 2.40 -23.78
C PHE A 98 2.24 1.24 -24.76
N PHE A 99 2.67 0.03 -24.40
CA PHE A 99 2.53 -1.18 -25.21
C PHE A 99 2.18 -2.38 -24.33
N THR A 100 1.08 -3.06 -24.64
CA THR A 100 0.66 -4.27 -23.93
C THR A 100 0.81 -5.48 -24.84
N LYS A 101 1.35 -6.59 -24.32
CA LYS A 101 1.14 -7.93 -24.91
C LYS A 101 -0.09 -8.57 -24.28
N GLU A 102 -0.72 -9.52 -24.97
CA GLU A 102 -1.77 -10.35 -24.37
C GLU A 102 -1.28 -10.96 -23.05
N GLY A 103 -2.16 -10.92 -22.04
CA GLY A 103 -1.89 -11.48 -20.73
C GLY A 103 -1.69 -12.99 -20.85
N LYS A 104 -0.56 -13.49 -20.35
CA LYS A 104 -0.42 -14.92 -20.09
C LYS A 104 -1.12 -15.23 -18.78
N GLU A 105 -2.22 -15.96 -18.84
CA GLU A 105 -2.70 -16.66 -17.64
C GLU A 105 -1.60 -17.60 -17.17
N ARG A 106 -1.37 -17.66 -15.85
CA ARG A 106 -0.51 -18.71 -15.29
C ARG A 106 -1.27 -20.02 -15.44
N GLU A 107 -0.81 -20.90 -16.32
CA GLU A 107 -1.17 -22.32 -16.25
C GLU A 107 -0.73 -22.84 -14.87
N GLY A 108 -1.70 -23.39 -14.13
CA GLY A 108 -1.52 -23.93 -12.78
C GLY A 108 -0.92 -25.33 -12.78
#